data_AF-A0A842YD34-F1
#
_entry.id   AF-A0A842YD34-F1
#
_cell.length_a   1.000
_cell.length_b   1.000
_cell.length_c   1.000
_cell.angle_alpha   90.00
_cell.angle_beta   90.00
_cell.angle_gamma   90.00
#
_symmetry.space_group_name_H-M   'P 1'
#
loop_
_entity.id
_entity.type
_entity.pdbx_description
1 polymer ?
#
loop_
_entity_poly.entity_id
_entity_poly.type
_entity_poly.pdbx_seq_one_letter_code
_entity_poly.pdbx_strand_id
1 'polypeptide(L)'
;MTRGQKRINTLERVRRENVTEMILEPIEGLDSDSFSIKTSDSGDIDDATIKTLASAIETTLQRFYTIAAKKIDFLPEVEYAFELLAEKNESAIKQLSV
;
A
#
# COMPACT_ATOMS: atom_id res chain seq x y z
N MET A 1 -7.18 -3.85 16.32
CA MET A 1 -7.26 -3.43 14.90
C MET A 1 -5.90 -3.63 14.25
N THR A 2 -5.82 -4.39 13.14
CA THR A 2 -4.56 -4.70 12.45
C THR A 2 -4.00 -3.47 11.72
N ARG A 3 -2.72 -3.48 11.33
CA ARG A 3 -2.09 -2.38 10.56
C ARG A 3 -2.80 -2.14 9.23
N GLY A 4 -3.15 -3.21 8.51
CA GLY A 4 -3.92 -3.11 7.26
C GLY A 4 -5.26 -2.42 7.45
N GLN A 5 -6.02 -2.82 8.48
CA GLN A 5 -7.31 -2.21 8.77
C GLN A 5 -7.19 -0.71 9.12
N LYS A 6 -6.15 -0.31 9.87
CA LYS A 6 -5.89 1.11 10.15
C LYS A 6 -5.65 1.91 8.87
N ARG A 7 -4.90 1.36 7.91
CA ARG A 7 -4.61 2.02 6.63
C ARG A 7 -5.86 2.19 5.77
N ILE A 8 -6.67 1.13 5.66
CA ILE A 8 -7.95 1.18 4.95
C ILE A 8 -8.84 2.27 5.55
N ASN A 9 -9.01 2.28 6.87
CA ASN A 9 -9.85 3.27 7.54
C ASN A 9 -9.35 4.71 7.35
N THR A 10 -8.03 4.93 7.35
CA THR A 10 -7.46 6.26 7.04
C THR A 10 -7.80 6.68 5.61
N LEU A 11 -7.56 5.82 4.62
CA LEU A 11 -7.81 6.14 3.21
C LEU A 11 -9.31 6.36 2.93
N GLU A 12 -10.19 5.53 3.49
CA GLU A 12 -11.63 5.74 3.37
C GLU A 12 -12.10 7.04 4.00
N ARG A 13 -11.54 7.40 5.16
CA ARG A 13 -11.86 8.66 5.82
C ARG A 13 -11.45 9.84 4.95
N VAL A 14 -10.20 9.87 4.49
CA VAL A 14 -9.69 10.94 3.62
C VAL A 14 -10.51 11.02 2.34
N ARG A 15 -10.88 9.89 1.73
CA ARG A 15 -11.77 9.84 0.57
C ARG A 15 -13.13 10.47 0.88
N ARG A 16 -13.80 10.07 1.97
CA ARG A 16 -15.14 10.59 2.35
C ARG A 16 -15.12 12.09 2.63
N GLU A 17 -14.01 12.61 3.14
CA GLU A 17 -13.84 14.03 3.48
C GLU A 17 -13.54 14.90 2.26
N ASN A 18 -12.89 14.36 1.22
CA ASN A 18 -12.35 15.17 0.11
C ASN A 18 -12.98 14.87 -1.27
N VAL A 19 -13.83 13.83 -1.38
CA VAL A 19 -14.61 13.56 -2.60
C VAL A 19 -15.97 14.25 -2.48
N THR A 20 -16.06 15.47 -3.00
CA THR A 20 -17.30 16.29 -3.01
C THR A 20 -18.21 15.98 -4.20
N GLU A 21 -17.63 15.51 -5.31
CA GLU A 21 -18.36 15.13 -6.53
C GLU A 21 -18.27 13.63 -6.79
N MET A 22 -19.33 13.07 -7.36
CA MET A 22 -19.36 11.66 -7.73
C MET A 22 -18.45 11.45 -8.94
N ILE A 23 -17.25 10.91 -8.73
CA ILE A 23 -16.32 10.57 -9.81
C ILE A 23 -16.91 9.39 -10.57
N LEU A 24 -17.42 9.67 -11.78
CA LEU A 24 -18.05 8.67 -12.66
C LEU A 24 -17.03 7.90 -13.50
N GLU A 25 -15.79 8.42 -13.60
CA GLU A 25 -14.72 7.82 -14.38
C GLU A 25 -14.07 6.68 -13.60
N PRO A 26 -13.99 5.47 -14.18
CA PRO A 26 -13.29 4.37 -13.55
C PRO A 26 -11.78 4.65 -13.52
N ILE A 27 -11.12 4.29 -12.41
CA ILE A 27 -9.66 4.31 -12.33
C ILE A 27 -9.12 3.09 -13.08
N GLU A 28 -8.49 3.31 -14.23
CA GLU A 28 -7.93 2.25 -15.06
C GLU A 28 -6.44 1.98 -14.79
N GLY A 29 -6.00 0.75 -15.08
CA GLY A 29 -4.60 0.33 -14.96
C GLY A 29 -4.14 0.07 -13.51
N LEU A 30 -5.09 -0.20 -12.61
CA LEU A 30 -4.86 -0.66 -11.25
C LEU A 30 -5.43 -2.08 -11.10
N ASP A 31 -4.57 -3.08 -11.32
CA ASP A 31 -4.93 -4.49 -11.21
C ASP A 31 -4.36 -5.08 -9.90
N SER A 32 -5.23 -5.71 -9.09
CA SER A 32 -4.82 -6.34 -7.82
C SER A 32 -3.82 -7.46 -8.02
N ASP A 33 -3.89 -8.19 -9.14
CA ASP A 33 -3.01 -9.34 -9.39
C ASP A 33 -1.56 -8.89 -9.59
N SER A 34 -1.37 -7.65 -10.07
CA SER A 34 -0.07 -6.98 -10.18
C SER A 34 0.60 -6.68 -8.83
N PHE A 35 -0.12 -6.85 -7.72
CA PHE A 35 0.38 -6.64 -6.35
C PHE A 35 0.24 -7.89 -5.48
N SER A 36 0.02 -9.06 -6.09
CA SER A 36 -0.05 -10.31 -5.36
C SER A 36 1.28 -10.65 -4.68
N ILE A 37 1.20 -11.07 -3.42
CA ILE A 37 2.34 -11.54 -2.64
C ILE A 37 2.12 -13.03 -2.39
N LYS A 38 3.07 -13.85 -2.83
CA LYS A 38 3.03 -15.29 -2.56
C LYS A 38 3.62 -15.55 -1.18
N THR A 39 2.78 -15.96 -0.25
CA THR A 39 3.21 -16.50 1.04
C THR A 39 3.26 -18.02 0.92
N SER A 40 4.43 -18.63 1.15
CA SER A 40 4.56 -20.08 1.17
C SER A 40 4.02 -20.63 2.49
N ASP A 41 3.08 -21.58 2.43
CA ASP A 41 2.61 -22.34 3.59
C ASP A 41 3.56 -23.53 3.85
N SER A 42 4.78 -23.28 4.34
CA SER A 42 5.72 -24.38 4.57
C SER A 42 6.54 -24.22 5.84
N GLY A 43 6.18 -25.00 6.86
CA GLY A 43 7.06 -25.52 7.93
C GLY A 43 7.92 -24.50 8.69
N ASP A 44 8.99 -24.98 9.34
CA ASP A 44 10.00 -24.16 10.00
C ASP A 44 10.55 -23.10 9.02
N ILE A 45 10.12 -21.86 9.19
CA ILE A 45 10.61 -20.71 8.41
C ILE A 45 11.75 -20.09 9.22
N ASP A 46 12.93 -20.01 8.62
CA ASP A 46 14.06 -19.32 9.26
C ASP A 46 13.88 -17.79 9.26
N ASP A 47 14.57 -17.11 10.17
CA ASP A 47 14.52 -15.65 10.31
C ASP A 47 14.89 -14.92 9.00
N ALA A 48 15.79 -15.50 8.20
CA ALA A 48 16.20 -14.95 6.91
C ALA A 48 15.05 -14.93 5.89
N THR A 49 14.27 -16.02 5.83
CA THR A 49 13.09 -16.13 4.96
C THR A 49 11.98 -15.21 5.45
N ILE A 50 11.77 -15.09 6.76
CA ILE A 50 10.80 -14.14 7.35
C ILE A 50 11.17 -12.69 6.97
N LYS A 51 12.44 -12.29 7.13
CA LYS A 51 12.91 -10.95 6.74
C LYS A 51 12.74 -10.69 5.24
N THR A 52 13.06 -11.68 4.41
CA THR A 52 12.90 -11.59 2.95
C THR A 52 11.43 -11.40 2.57
N LEU A 53 10.53 -12.19 3.17
CA LEU A 53 9.09 -12.07 2.95
C LEU A 53 8.55 -10.72 3.44
N ALA A 54 8.97 -10.28 4.62
CA ALA A 54 8.59 -8.97 5.16
C ALA A 54 9.02 -7.84 4.22
N SER A 55 10.26 -7.89 3.71
CA SER A 55 10.77 -6.92 2.74
C SER A 55 9.94 -6.94 1.45
N ALA A 56 9.64 -8.12 0.90
CA ALA A 56 8.81 -8.27 -0.29
C ALA A 56 7.40 -7.70 -0.11
N ILE A 57 6.78 -7.90 1.07
CA ILE A 57 5.49 -7.31 1.43
C ILE A 57 5.59 -5.78 1.42
N GLU A 58 6.57 -5.22 2.14
CA GLU A 58 6.71 -3.77 2.27
C GLU A 58 7.02 -3.10 0.92
N THR A 59 7.85 -3.70 0.07
CA THR A 59 8.15 -3.24 -1.29
C THR A 59 6.93 -3.28 -2.19
N THR A 60 6.13 -4.35 -2.12
CA THR A 60 4.91 -4.46 -2.94
C THR A 60 3.89 -3.41 -2.54
N LEU A 61 3.70 -3.19 -1.23
CA LEU A 61 2.84 -2.15 -0.70
C LEU A 61 3.34 -0.74 -1.06
N GLN A 62 4.64 -0.46 -0.98
CA GLN A 62 5.22 0.80 -1.44
C GLN A 62 4.86 1.05 -2.90
N ARG A 63 5.13 0.06 -3.77
CA ARG A 63 4.82 0.15 -5.20
C ARG A 63 3.34 0.39 -5.47
N PHE A 64 2.46 -0.33 -4.76
CA PHE A 64 1.02 -0.12 -4.83
C PHE A 64 0.65 1.32 -4.50
N TYR A 65 1.09 1.84 -3.35
CA TYR A 65 0.72 3.18 -2.93
C TYR A 65 1.28 4.26 -3.87
N THR A 66 2.51 4.11 -4.37
CA THR A 66 3.10 5.04 -5.34
C THR A 66 2.35 5.05 -6.68
N ILE A 67 1.95 3.89 -7.19
CA ILE A 67 1.18 3.82 -8.44
C ILE A 67 -0.22 4.38 -8.24
N ALA A 68 -0.86 4.03 -7.11
CA ALA A 68 -2.20 4.50 -6.80
C ALA A 68 -2.26 6.01 -6.62
N ALA A 69 -1.29 6.63 -5.94
CA ALA A 69 -1.18 8.08 -5.79
C ALA A 69 -1.22 8.80 -7.15
N LYS A 70 -0.39 8.36 -8.10
CA LYS A 70 -0.35 8.93 -9.47
C LYS A 70 -1.64 8.75 -10.26
N LYS A 71 -2.46 7.76 -9.91
CA LYS A 71 -3.75 7.50 -10.58
C LYS A 71 -4.89 8.32 -10.01
N ILE A 72 -4.67 9.00 -8.88
CA ILE A 72 -5.66 9.81 -8.17
C ILE A 72 -5.17 11.23 -7.91
N ASP A 73 -4.19 11.70 -8.68
CA ASP A 73 -3.57 13.03 -8.58
C ASP A 73 -4.57 14.19 -8.73
N PHE A 74 -5.72 13.94 -9.33
CA PHE A 74 -6.86 14.85 -9.38
C PHE A 74 -7.55 15.07 -8.02
N LEU A 75 -7.18 14.33 -6.96
CA LEU A 75 -7.61 14.50 -5.57
C LEU A 75 -6.37 14.66 -4.65
N PRO A 76 -5.83 15.89 -4.51
CA PRO A 76 -4.53 16.11 -3.86
C PRO A 76 -4.42 15.57 -2.43
N GLU A 77 -5.48 15.69 -1.62
CA GLU A 77 -5.49 15.20 -0.24
C GLU A 77 -5.49 13.67 -0.18
N VAL A 78 -6.14 13.02 -1.14
CA VAL A 78 -6.16 11.56 -1.23
C VAL A 78 -4.82 11.08 -1.76
N GLU A 79 -4.29 11.68 -2.83
CA GLU A 79 -2.93 11.41 -3.35
C GLU A 79 -1.89 11.47 -2.23
N TYR A 80 -1.86 12.56 -1.48
CA TYR A 80 -0.92 12.76 -0.39
C TYR A 80 -1.05 11.68 0.71
N ALA A 81 -2.28 11.22 1.01
CA ALA A 81 -2.47 10.13 1.96
C ALA A 81 -1.86 8.80 1.46
N PHE A 82 -1.88 8.55 0.15
CA PHE A 82 -1.18 7.40 -0.45
C PHE A 82 0.34 7.57 -0.41
N GLU A 83 0.87 8.76 -0.71
CA GLU A 83 2.31 9.05 -0.63
C GLU A 83 2.86 8.82 0.78
N LEU A 84 2.18 9.31 1.81
CA LEU A 84 2.55 9.07 3.20
C LEU A 84 2.58 7.59 3.59
N LEU A 85 1.74 6.76 2.97
CA LEU A 85 1.79 5.31 3.17
C LEU A 85 2.98 4.69 2.43
N ALA A 86 3.29 5.15 1.22
CA ALA A 86 4.48 4.73 0.48
C ALA A 86 5.77 5.06 1.23
N GLU A 87 5.91 6.26 1.79
CA GLU A 87 7.08 6.67 2.59
C GLU A 87 7.24 5.83 3.87
N LYS A 88 6.13 5.50 4.54
CA LYS A 88 6.14 4.60 5.70
C LYS A 88 6.63 3.21 5.31
N ASN A 89 6.25 2.73 4.13
CA ASN A 89 6.72 1.46 3.59
C ASN A 89 8.22 1.53 3.22
N GLU A 90 8.67 2.60 2.60
CA GLU A 90 10.09 2.82 2.31
C GLU A 90 10.95 2.80 3.58
N SER A 91 10.47 3.46 4.64
CA SER A 91 11.14 3.46 5.94
C SER A 91 11.20 2.06 6.56
N ALA A 92 10.15 1.26 6.42
CA ALA A 92 10.12 -0.13 6.88
C ALA A 92 11.10 -1.02 6.10
N ILE A 93 11.17 -0.86 4.77
CA ILE A 93 12.14 -1.58 3.92
C ILE A 93 13.58 -1.28 4.37
N LYS A 94 13.88 -0.01 4.64
CA LYS A 94 15.19 0.40 5.15
C LYS A 94 15.51 -0.29 6.48
N GLN A 95 14.56 -0.37 7.41
CA GLN A 95 14.77 -1.04 8.70
C GLN A 95 14.95 -2.56 8.58
N LEU A 96 14.31 -3.19 7.60
CA LEU A 96 14.44 -4.63 7.33
C LEU A 96 15.74 -5.00 6.62
N SER A 97 16.40 -4.02 5.99
CA SER A 97 17.68 -4.18 5.28
C SER A 97 18.91 -4.03 6.19
N VAL A 98 18.68 -3.72 7.48
CA VAL A 98 19.72 -3.57 8.53
C VAL A 98 19.92 -4.87 9.31
#